data_AF-A0A821QXT7-F1
#
_entry.id   AF-A0A821QXT7-F1
#
_cell.length_a   1.000
_cell.length_b   1.000
_cell.length_c   1.000
_cell.angle_alpha   90.00
_cell.angle_beta   90.00
_cell.angle_gamma   90.00
#
_symmetry.space_group_name_H-M   'P 1'
#
loop_
_entity.id
_entity.type
_entity.pdbx_description
1 polymer ?
#
loop_
_entity_poly.entity_id
_entity_poly.type
_entity_poly.pdbx_seq_one_letter_code
_entity_poly.pdbx_strand_id
1 'polypeptide(L)'
;FSIDCIEERLVKARSQGAETIDFSKDNVVDTMQKLLPGGPDVCIDAVGFRYTKSLVHKIQRAVYLETDTPEILAEAITVVRKGGTIAVIGDYFFTANMFPIGALMEKALTLRGGQLFCQSYWHDLLKIIENGEVDPTFVITHTMELSRGAEAYKMFDEKSDGTM
;
A
#
# COMPACT_ATOMS: atom_id res chain seq x y z
N PHE A 1 -11.49 0.09 2.44
CA PHE A 1 -10.91 -1.25 2.23
C PHE A 1 -9.42 -1.21 2.48
N SER A 2 -8.84 -2.28 3.05
CA SER A 2 -7.41 -2.52 3.16
C SER A 2 -7.09 -3.89 2.52
N ILE A 3 -6.02 -3.97 1.73
CA ILE A 3 -5.69 -5.14 0.92
C ILE A 3 -4.26 -5.56 1.29
N ASP A 4 -4.10 -6.73 1.88
CA ASP A 4 -2.82 -7.31 2.31
C ASP A 4 -2.94 -8.85 2.23
N CYS A 5 -1.87 -9.59 2.53
CA CYS A 5 -1.89 -11.05 2.69
C CYS A 5 -1.45 -11.51 4.08
N ILE A 6 -1.05 -10.58 4.95
CA ILE A 6 -0.61 -10.87 6.31
C ILE A 6 -1.79 -10.68 7.25
N GLU A 7 -2.27 -11.78 7.83
CA GLU A 7 -3.47 -11.79 8.69
C GLU A 7 -3.38 -10.79 9.85
N GLU A 8 -2.23 -10.66 10.50
CA GLU A 8 -2.03 -9.74 11.62
C GLU A 8 -2.26 -8.27 11.22
N ARG A 9 -1.83 -7.88 10.01
CA ARG A 9 -2.06 -6.55 9.44
C ARG A 9 -3.53 -6.34 9.10
N LEU A 10 -4.17 -7.37 8.56
CA LEU A 10 -5.60 -7.34 8.23
C LEU A 10 -6.46 -7.25 9.51
N VAL A 11 -6.13 -7.99 10.57
CA VAL A 11 -6.80 -7.88 11.89
C VAL A 11 -6.70 -6.44 12.41
N LYS A 12 -5.54 -5.82 12.31
CA LYS A 12 -5.33 -4.43 12.74
C LYS A 12 -6.09 -3.43 11.87
N ALA A 13 -6.12 -3.64 10.55
CA ALA A 13 -6.94 -2.80 9.68
C ALA A 13 -8.43 -2.90 10.03
N ARG A 14 -8.93 -4.11 10.33
CA ARG A 14 -10.32 -4.31 10.80
C ARG A 14 -10.59 -3.65 12.13
N SER A 15 -9.64 -3.67 13.08
CA SER A 15 -9.81 -2.98 14.37
C SER A 15 -9.88 -1.46 14.24
N GLN A 16 -9.37 -0.90 13.15
CA GLN A 16 -9.51 0.50 12.76
C GLN A 16 -10.76 0.77 11.89
N GLY A 17 -11.62 -0.22 11.69
CA GLY A 17 -12.87 -0.10 10.92
C GLY A 17 -12.75 -0.30 9.41
N ALA A 18 -11.59 -0.73 8.90
CA ALA A 18 -11.44 -1.03 7.48
C ALA A 18 -12.00 -2.43 7.14
N GLU A 19 -12.80 -2.51 6.08
CA GLU A 19 -13.05 -3.80 5.41
C GLU A 19 -11.76 -4.31 4.77
N THR A 20 -11.47 -5.61 4.89
CA THR A 20 -10.21 -6.19 4.45
C THR A 20 -10.37 -7.24 3.36
N ILE A 21 -9.43 -7.29 2.42
CA ILE A 21 -9.34 -8.34 1.40
C ILE A 21 -7.97 -9.02 1.54
N ASP A 22 -7.97 -10.34 1.72
CA ASP A 22 -6.77 -11.18 1.71
C ASP A 22 -6.48 -11.67 0.29
N PHE A 23 -5.51 -11.05 -0.37
CA PHE A 23 -5.21 -11.39 -1.77
C PHE A 23 -4.51 -12.75 -1.95
N SER A 24 -4.15 -13.44 -0.87
CA SER A 24 -3.68 -14.83 -0.93
C SER A 24 -4.82 -15.84 -1.11
N LYS A 25 -6.05 -15.43 -0.76
CA LYS A 25 -7.26 -16.26 -0.82
C LYS A 25 -8.19 -15.83 -1.94
N ASP A 26 -8.29 -14.52 -2.18
CA ASP A 26 -9.28 -13.93 -3.08
C ASP A 26 -8.64 -13.11 -4.20
N ASN A 27 -9.31 -13.06 -5.36
CA ASN A 27 -8.96 -12.09 -6.40
C ASN A 27 -9.44 -10.70 -5.99
N VAL A 28 -8.51 -9.75 -5.86
CA VAL A 28 -8.80 -8.37 -5.39
C VAL A 28 -9.82 -7.67 -6.28
N VAL A 29 -9.68 -7.77 -7.61
CA VAL A 29 -10.55 -7.07 -8.56
C VAL A 29 -11.97 -7.62 -8.48
N ASP A 30 -12.11 -8.94 -8.55
CA ASP A 30 -13.43 -9.58 -8.52
C ASP A 30 -14.15 -9.34 -7.19
N THR A 31 -13.41 -9.45 -6.07
CA THR A 31 -13.95 -9.19 -4.74
C THR A 31 -14.35 -7.73 -4.58
N MET A 32 -13.52 -6.79 -5.04
CA MET A 32 -13.85 -5.36 -4.99
C MET A 32 -15.10 -5.04 -5.81
N GLN A 33 -15.26 -5.61 -7.01
CA GLN A 33 -16.47 -5.37 -7.81
C GLN A 33 -17.74 -5.94 -7.18
N LYS A 34 -17.64 -7.06 -6.44
CA LYS A 34 -18.78 -7.63 -5.70
C LYS A 34 -19.17 -6.78 -4.49
N LEU A 35 -18.17 -6.31 -3.72
CA LEU A 35 -18.39 -5.56 -2.49
C LEU A 35 -18.75 -4.10 -2.75
N LEU A 36 -18.12 -3.49 -3.76
CA LEU A 36 -18.32 -2.10 -4.15
C LEU A 36 -18.49 -1.98 -5.68
N PRO A 37 -19.69 -2.30 -6.21
CA PRO A 37 -20.01 -2.10 -7.61
C PRO A 37 -19.77 -0.65 -8.03
N GLY A 38 -18.98 -0.44 -9.09
CA GLY A 38 -18.57 0.88 -9.56
C GLY A 38 -17.20 1.33 -9.06
N GLY A 39 -16.67 0.71 -8.00
CA GLY A 39 -15.33 0.94 -7.50
C GLY A 39 -15.19 2.14 -6.56
N PRO A 40 -14.06 2.25 -5.83
CA PRO A 40 -13.81 3.37 -4.92
C PRO A 40 -13.51 4.67 -5.67
N ASP A 41 -13.79 5.81 -5.02
CA ASP A 41 -13.40 7.15 -5.50
C ASP A 41 -11.87 7.31 -5.58
N VAL A 42 -11.18 6.74 -4.59
CA VAL A 42 -9.74 6.88 -4.40
C VAL A 42 -9.12 5.52 -4.09
N CYS A 43 -8.01 5.21 -4.77
CA CYS A 43 -7.10 4.13 -4.40
C CYS A 43 -5.77 4.70 -3.92
N ILE A 44 -5.16 4.09 -2.91
CA ILE A 44 -3.85 4.46 -2.41
C ILE A 44 -2.95 3.24 -2.56
N ASP A 45 -1.89 3.37 -3.37
CA ASP A 45 -0.80 2.40 -3.39
C ASP A 45 0.21 2.77 -2.31
N ALA A 46 0.20 1.98 -1.23
CA ALA A 46 1.11 2.07 -0.09
C ALA A 46 2.09 0.88 -0.04
N VAL A 47 2.34 0.23 -1.19
CA VAL A 47 3.17 -0.98 -1.28
C VAL A 47 4.42 -0.71 -2.12
N GLY A 48 4.24 -0.20 -3.34
CA GLY A 48 5.34 0.04 -4.27
C GLY A 48 6.01 -1.24 -4.80
N PHE A 49 7.23 -1.10 -5.31
CA PHE A 49 7.93 -2.15 -6.05
C PHE A 49 8.37 -3.35 -5.21
N ARG A 50 8.32 -3.31 -3.87
CA ARG A 50 8.92 -4.35 -3.01
C ARG A 50 8.12 -5.67 -2.99
N TYR A 51 6.87 -5.66 -3.43
CA TYR A 51 6.00 -6.84 -3.44
C TYR A 51 5.46 -7.15 -4.85
N THR A 52 5.97 -8.21 -5.47
CA THR A 52 5.40 -8.79 -6.69
C THR A 52 4.46 -9.94 -6.35
N LYS A 53 3.20 -9.87 -6.77
CA LYS A 53 2.21 -10.94 -6.60
C LYS A 53 2.37 -12.03 -7.67
N SER A 54 2.64 -11.68 -8.93
CA SER A 54 2.73 -12.67 -10.02
C SER A 54 4.11 -13.33 -10.13
N LEU A 55 4.10 -14.62 -10.47
CA LEU A 55 5.30 -15.38 -10.83
C LEU A 55 5.97 -14.84 -12.10
N VAL A 56 5.20 -14.24 -13.02
CA VAL A 56 5.72 -13.65 -14.27
C VAL A 56 6.61 -12.45 -13.97
N HIS A 57 6.15 -11.54 -13.10
CA HIS A 57 6.92 -10.37 -12.70
C HIS A 57 8.14 -10.76 -11.82
N LYS A 58 8.03 -11.82 -11.01
CA LYS A 58 9.20 -12.42 -10.32
C LYS A 58 10.27 -12.87 -11.32
N ILE A 59 9.89 -13.52 -12.42
CA ILE A 59 10.82 -13.97 -13.47
C ILE A 59 11.39 -12.76 -14.22
N GLN A 60 10.57 -11.79 -14.64
CA GLN A 60 11.03 -10.59 -15.35
C GLN A 60 12.01 -9.75 -14.52
N ARG A 61 11.78 -9.64 -13.21
CA ARG A 61 12.74 -9.04 -12.26
C ARG A 61 14.02 -9.85 -12.16
N ALA A 62 13.93 -11.18 -12.08
CA ALA A 62 15.10 -12.04 -11.97
C ALA A 62 16.02 -11.97 -13.20
N VAL A 63 15.48 -11.63 -14.37
CA VAL A 63 16.25 -11.45 -15.62
C VAL A 63 16.54 -9.99 -15.98
N TYR A 64 16.33 -9.04 -15.06
CA TYR A 64 16.52 -7.59 -15.26
C TYR A 64 15.73 -6.97 -16.42
N LEU A 65 14.67 -7.63 -16.89
CA LEU A 65 13.79 -7.06 -17.91
C LEU A 65 12.83 -6.04 -17.30
N GLU A 66 12.55 -6.11 -16.01
CA GLU A 66 11.71 -5.17 -15.26
C GLU A 66 12.36 -4.86 -13.91
N THR A 67 12.36 -3.60 -13.49
CA THR A 67 12.93 -3.16 -12.20
C THR A 67 11.84 -2.92 -11.17
N ASP A 68 10.74 -2.26 -11.58
CA ASP A 68 9.56 -2.06 -10.75
C ASP A 68 8.31 -2.71 -11.38
N THR A 69 7.47 -3.34 -10.57
CA THR A 69 6.29 -4.08 -11.05
C THR A 69 5.03 -3.21 -11.01
N PRO A 70 4.25 -3.11 -12.11
CA PRO A 70 3.05 -2.27 -12.19
C PRO A 70 1.78 -2.94 -11.63
N GLU A 71 1.85 -4.18 -11.15
CA GLU A 71 0.67 -4.99 -10.79
C GLU A 71 -0.31 -4.28 -9.85
N ILE A 72 0.20 -3.67 -8.78
CA ILE A 72 -0.64 -2.97 -7.80
C ILE A 72 -1.34 -1.77 -8.45
N LEU A 73 -0.63 -1.01 -9.27
CA LEU A 73 -1.20 0.09 -10.03
C LEU A 73 -2.19 -0.40 -11.10
N ALA A 74 -1.95 -1.55 -11.72
CA ALA A 74 -2.86 -2.15 -12.70
C ALA A 74 -4.16 -2.61 -12.02
N GLU A 75 -4.07 -3.25 -10.86
CA GLU A 75 -5.24 -3.58 -10.03
C GLU A 75 -5.99 -2.30 -9.61
N ALA A 76 -5.28 -1.28 -9.12
CA ALA A 76 -5.86 0.01 -8.72
C ALA A 76 -6.57 0.71 -9.90
N ILE A 77 -5.95 0.78 -11.07
CA ILE A 77 -6.54 1.31 -12.31
C ILE A 77 -7.78 0.52 -12.69
N THR A 78 -7.79 -0.79 -12.47
CA THR A 78 -8.95 -1.64 -12.80
C THR A 78 -10.11 -1.38 -11.86
N VAL A 79 -9.87 -1.26 -10.55
CA VAL A 79 -10.94 -1.17 -9.54
C VAL A 79 -11.45 0.24 -9.31
N VAL A 80 -10.62 1.28 -9.37
CA VAL A 80 -11.05 2.67 -9.08
C VAL A 80 -12.18 3.10 -10.02
N ARG A 81 -13.15 3.89 -9.56
CA ARG A 81 -14.23 4.34 -10.46
C ARG A 81 -13.70 5.23 -11.59
N LYS A 82 -14.48 5.36 -12.67
CA LYS A 82 -14.21 6.36 -13.72
C LYS A 82 -14.15 7.77 -13.11
N GLY A 83 -13.19 8.59 -13.55
CA GLY A 83 -12.92 9.91 -12.98
C GLY A 83 -12.38 9.89 -11.54
N GLY A 84 -11.91 8.73 -11.06
CA GLY A 84 -11.33 8.57 -9.73
C GLY A 84 -9.85 8.95 -9.66
N THR A 85 -9.29 8.86 -8.45
CA THR A 85 -7.89 9.22 -8.18
C THR A 85 -7.11 8.04 -7.64
N ILE A 86 -5.86 7.89 -8.07
CA ILE A 86 -4.90 6.95 -7.52
C ILE A 86 -3.72 7.74 -6.95
N ALA A 87 -3.49 7.61 -5.65
CA ALA A 87 -2.33 8.17 -4.96
C ALA A 87 -1.24 7.10 -4.84
N VAL A 88 -0.03 7.40 -5.30
CA VAL A 88 1.12 6.49 -5.26
C VAL A 88 2.10 7.00 -4.20
N ILE A 89 2.09 6.36 -3.05
CA ILE A 89 2.98 6.68 -1.93
C ILE A 89 3.96 5.55 -1.61
N GLY A 90 3.77 4.36 -2.20
CA GLY A 90 4.77 3.30 -2.25
C GLY A 90 5.94 3.68 -3.15
N ASP A 91 7.12 3.16 -2.82
CA ASP A 91 8.34 3.46 -3.58
C ASP A 91 8.31 2.84 -4.98
N TYR A 92 8.70 3.63 -5.98
CA TYR A 92 9.04 3.22 -7.34
C TYR A 92 10.30 4.00 -7.72
N PHE A 93 11.41 3.32 -7.98
CA PHE A 93 12.73 3.94 -8.18
C PHE A 93 13.15 4.01 -9.64
N PHE A 94 12.57 3.17 -10.50
CA PHE A 94 13.02 2.95 -11.86
C PHE A 94 11.82 2.90 -12.82
N THR A 95 11.79 1.92 -13.72
CA THR A 95 10.81 1.82 -14.79
C THR A 95 9.95 0.58 -14.62
N ALA A 96 8.64 0.74 -14.81
CA ALA A 96 7.70 -0.38 -14.91
C ALA A 96 7.33 -0.65 -16.37
N ASN A 97 7.34 -1.92 -16.77
CA ASN A 97 6.92 -2.32 -18.11
C ASN A 97 5.42 -2.58 -18.15
N MET A 98 4.81 -2.53 -19.35
CA MET A 98 3.38 -2.90 -19.54
C MET A 98 2.41 -2.11 -18.64
N PHE A 99 2.79 -0.91 -18.21
CA PHE A 99 1.90 -0.05 -17.46
C PHE A 99 0.63 0.26 -18.27
N PRO A 100 -0.59 0.06 -17.74
CA PRO A 100 -1.82 0.09 -18.52
C PRO A 100 -2.32 1.52 -18.78
N ILE A 101 -1.51 2.33 -19.47
CA ILE A 101 -1.79 3.73 -19.77
C ILE A 101 -3.12 3.93 -20.55
N GLY A 102 -3.48 2.97 -21.40
CA GLY A 102 -4.76 2.99 -22.12
C GLY A 102 -5.95 2.94 -21.16
N ALA A 103 -5.97 2.02 -20.20
CA ALA A 103 -7.04 1.91 -19.22
C ALA A 103 -7.11 3.14 -18.29
N LEU A 104 -5.95 3.70 -17.94
CA LEU A 104 -5.86 4.95 -17.18
C LEU A 104 -6.55 6.10 -17.93
N MET A 105 -6.26 6.23 -19.23
CA MET A 105 -6.85 7.25 -20.10
C MET A 105 -8.36 7.03 -20.31
N GLU A 106 -8.78 5.83 -20.69
CA GLU A 106 -10.19 5.49 -20.96
C GLU A 106 -11.11 5.68 -19.73
N LYS A 107 -10.55 5.53 -18.53
CA LYS A 107 -11.27 5.77 -17.28
C LYS A 107 -11.18 7.22 -16.78
N ALA A 108 -10.48 8.10 -17.49
CA ALA A 108 -10.26 9.50 -17.13
C ALA A 108 -9.70 9.66 -15.70
N LEU A 109 -8.69 8.85 -15.34
CA LEU A 109 -8.16 8.80 -13.97
C LEU A 109 -7.12 9.89 -13.72
N THR A 110 -7.06 10.33 -12.46
CA THR A 110 -5.93 11.09 -11.94
C THR A 110 -4.96 10.13 -11.26
N LEU A 111 -3.68 10.16 -11.66
CA LEU A 111 -2.61 9.42 -10.99
C LEU A 111 -1.62 10.44 -10.41
N ARG A 112 -1.37 10.37 -9.10
CA ARG A 112 -0.45 11.29 -8.41
C ARG A 112 0.50 10.52 -7.52
N GLY A 113 1.78 10.56 -7.86
CA GLY A 113 2.87 10.05 -7.02
C GLY A 113 3.65 11.17 -6.34
N GLY A 114 4.42 10.83 -5.32
CA GLY A 114 5.40 11.73 -4.73
C GLY A 114 5.90 11.29 -3.37
N GLN A 115 7.12 11.72 -3.03
CA GLN A 115 7.65 11.63 -1.68
C GLN A 115 6.89 12.60 -0.76
N LEU A 116 6.77 12.24 0.53
CA LEU A 116 6.03 13.03 1.51
C LEU A 116 6.69 14.41 1.72
N PHE A 117 5.93 15.48 1.51
CA PHE A 117 6.34 16.84 1.89
C PHE A 117 6.14 17.07 3.38
N CYS A 118 6.91 16.39 4.23
CA CYS A 118 6.73 16.40 5.68
C CYS A 118 6.63 17.82 6.27
N GLN A 119 7.51 18.72 5.81
CA GLN A 119 7.53 20.13 6.26
C GLN A 119 6.23 20.89 5.96
N SER A 120 5.47 20.49 4.94
CA SER A 120 4.19 21.12 4.58
C SER A 120 3.02 20.67 5.45
N TYR A 121 3.11 19.50 6.11
CA TYR A 121 1.96 18.86 6.76
C TYR A 121 2.13 18.65 8.26
N TRP A 122 3.36 18.59 8.78
CA TRP A 122 3.59 18.13 10.15
C TRP A 122 2.91 18.98 11.22
N HIS A 123 2.77 20.29 11.02
CA HIS A 123 2.09 21.17 11.97
C HIS A 123 0.60 20.83 12.13
N ASP A 124 -0.08 20.49 11.03
CA ASP A 124 -1.50 20.16 11.06
C ASP A 124 -1.72 18.74 11.57
N LEU A 125 -0.85 17.80 11.18
CA LEU A 125 -0.86 16.44 11.71
C LEU A 125 -0.60 16.41 13.23
N LEU A 126 0.33 17.23 13.72
CA LEU A 126 0.60 17.33 15.16
C LEU A 126 -0.63 17.82 15.92
N LYS A 127 -1.33 18.86 15.43
CA LYS A 127 -2.55 19.35 16.06
C LYS A 127 -3.64 18.28 16.14
N ILE A 128 -3.83 17.50 15.07
CA ILE A 128 -4.79 16.38 15.05
C ILE A 128 -4.45 15.37 16.17
N ILE A 129 -3.17 15.08 16.37
CA ILE A 129 -2.71 14.18 17.45
C ILE A 129 -2.91 14.81 18.83
N GLU A 130 -2.51 16.07 19.01
CA GLU A 130 -2.64 16.80 20.28
C GLU A 130 -4.10 17.00 20.69
N ASN A 131 -5.01 17.15 19.72
CA ASN A 131 -6.45 17.23 19.94
C ASN A 131 -7.08 15.87 20.26
N GLY A 132 -6.33 14.77 20.18
CA GLY A 132 -6.83 13.41 20.38
C GLY A 132 -7.74 12.90 19.27
N GLU A 133 -7.72 13.53 18.09
CA GLU A 133 -8.52 13.10 16.94
C GLU A 133 -7.96 11.80 16.33
N VAL A 134 -6.64 11.60 16.41
CA VAL A 134 -5.95 10.38 15.98
C VAL A 134 -4.87 10.02 17.00
N ASP A 135 -4.89 8.77 17.47
CA ASP A 135 -3.80 8.19 18.25
C ASP A 135 -2.94 7.27 17.35
N PRO A 136 -1.72 7.68 16.94
CA PRO A 136 -0.88 6.89 16.08
C PRO A 136 -0.14 5.77 16.83
N THR A 137 -0.17 5.71 18.17
CA THR A 137 0.61 4.73 18.93
C THR A 137 0.22 3.29 18.63
N PHE A 138 -0.96 3.06 18.05
CA PHE A 138 -1.37 1.72 17.61
C PHE A 138 -0.34 1.07 16.68
N VAL A 139 0.45 1.80 15.88
CA VAL A 139 1.49 1.21 15.02
C VAL A 139 2.76 0.80 15.76
N ILE A 140 2.99 1.33 16.97
CA ILE A 140 4.18 1.05 17.77
C ILE A 140 4.00 -0.31 18.46
N THR A 141 4.81 -1.30 18.08
CA THR A 141 4.80 -2.64 18.69
C THR A 141 5.82 -2.80 19.82
N HIS A 142 6.99 -2.16 19.68
CA HIS A 142 8.10 -2.30 20.62
C HIS A 142 8.73 -0.93 20.91
N THR A 143 9.17 -0.73 22.15
CA THR A 143 10.03 0.39 22.55
C THR A 143 11.31 -0.18 23.14
N MET A 144 12.45 0.21 22.59
CA MET A 144 13.76 -0.35 22.96
C MET A 144 14.78 0.78 23.17
N GLU A 145 15.79 0.51 23.98
CA GLU A 145 16.93 1.42 24.12
C GLU A 145 17.71 1.55 22.81
N LEU A 146 18.26 2.74 22.54
CA LEU A 146 19.07 3.00 21.35
C LEU A 146 20.28 2.05 21.22
N SER A 147 20.86 1.64 22.35
CA SER A 147 21.96 0.66 22.44
C SER A 147 21.62 -0.69 21.80
N ARG A 148 20.32 -1.04 21.74
CA ARG A 148 19.80 -2.30 21.16
C ARG A 148 19.34 -2.13 19.73
N GLY A 149 19.69 -1.03 19.05
CA GLY A 149 19.25 -0.75 17.69
C GLY A 149 19.48 -1.91 16.71
N ALA A 150 20.65 -2.55 16.73
CA ALA A 150 20.94 -3.69 15.85
C ALA A 150 19.98 -4.88 16.05
N GLU A 151 19.60 -5.15 17.31
CA GLU A 151 18.62 -6.18 17.63
C GLU A 151 17.22 -5.78 17.14
N ALA A 152 16.83 -4.52 17.34
CA ALA A 152 15.56 -3.98 16.87
C ALA A 152 15.42 -4.08 15.34
N TYR A 153 16.48 -3.74 14.59
CA TYR A 153 16.53 -3.90 13.13
C TYR A 153 16.40 -5.36 12.70
N LYS A 154 17.10 -6.28 13.38
CA LYS A 154 17.00 -7.71 13.08
C LYS A 154 15.58 -8.24 13.33
N MET A 155 14.99 -7.87 14.46
CA MET A 155 13.62 -8.24 14.82
C MET A 155 12.59 -7.71 13.80
N PHE A 156 12.77 -6.48 13.33
CA PHE A 156 11.92 -5.87 12.31
C PHE A 156 12.05 -6.56 10.95
N ASP A 157 13.27 -6.89 10.52
CA ASP A 157 13.51 -7.61 9.26
C ASP A 157 12.96 -9.05 9.28
N GLU A 158 13.18 -9.76 10.38
CA GLU A 158 12.70 -11.13 10.59
C GLU A 158 11.19 -11.20 10.90
N LYS A 159 10.54 -10.05 11.15
CA LYS A 159 9.13 -9.94 11.58
C LYS A 159 8.83 -10.83 12.79
N SER A 160 9.76 -10.90 13.72
CA SER A 160 9.64 -11.74 14.92
C SER A 160 8.96 -10.97 16.06
N ASP A 161 8.48 -11.71 17.05
CA ASP A 161 7.88 -11.19 18.29
C ASP A 161 6.65 -10.26 18.07
N GLY A 162 5.90 -10.47 16.99
CA GLY A 162 4.73 -9.63 16.66
C GLY A 162 5.10 -8.23 16.14
N THR A 163 6.35 -8.06 15.67
CA THR A 163 6.78 -6.83 15.00
C THR A 163 6.07 -6.66 13.66
N MET A 164 5.50 -5.47 13.43
CA MET A 164 4.71 -5.13 12.24
C MET A 164 5.40 -4.13 11.32
#